data_AF-A0A9E4IYJ6-F1
#
_entry.id   AF-A0A9E4IYJ6-F1
#
_cell.length_a   1.000
_cell.length_b   1.000
_cell.length_c   1.000
_cell.angle_alpha   90.00
_cell.angle_beta   90.00
_cell.angle_gamma   90.00
#
_symmetry.space_group_name_H-M   'P 1'
#
loop_
_entity.id
_entity.type
_entity.pdbx_description
1 polymer ?
#
loop_
_entity_poly.entity_id
_entity_poly.type
_entity_poly.pdbx_seq_one_letter_code
_entity_poly.pdbx_strand_id
1 'polypeptide(L)'
;LAMIYNMTGTVVAMTHVLLPFMVLPLYSVMRTIPPQQMRAAESLGAGFPLAFLRVYWPQSLAGVGAGSLLVFILAIGYYITPALVGGQSGQLISNFIAYHMQTSLNWG
;
A
#
# COMPACT_ATOMS: atom_id res chain seq x y z
N LEU A 1 -11.61 -4.76 24.12
CA LEU A 1 -10.26 -4.56 23.53
C LEU A 1 -10.23 -3.18 22.89
N ALA A 2 -9.68 -2.17 23.55
CA ALA A 2 -9.68 -0.80 23.03
C ALA A 2 -8.62 -0.69 21.90
N MET A 3 -9.06 -0.82 20.64
CA MET A 3 -8.22 -0.58 19.46
C MET A 3 -8.09 0.91 19.10
N ILE A 4 -8.72 1.78 19.89
CA ILE A 4 -8.60 3.23 19.79
C ILE A 4 -7.30 3.62 20.55
N TYR A 5 -6.42 4.39 19.91
CA TYR A 5 -5.12 4.85 20.44
C TYR A 5 -3.98 3.81 20.55
N ASN A 6 -3.93 2.81 19.66
CA ASN A 6 -2.80 1.88 19.57
C ASN A 6 -2.22 1.85 18.14
N MET A 7 -0.91 1.69 18.01
CA MET A 7 -0.21 1.54 16.71
C MET A 7 -0.85 0.46 15.85
N THR A 8 -1.27 -0.66 16.44
CA THR A 8 -1.94 -1.75 15.69
C THR A 8 -3.27 -1.30 15.10
N GLY A 9 -4.08 -0.53 15.84
CA GLY A 9 -5.34 0.01 15.36
C GLY A 9 -5.14 1.05 14.25
N THR A 10 -4.13 1.91 14.40
CA THR A 10 -3.75 2.90 13.37
C THR A 10 -3.29 2.23 12.08
N VAL A 11 -2.43 1.20 12.16
CA VAL A 11 -1.97 0.45 10.97
C VAL A 11 -3.16 -0.19 10.25
N VAL A 12 -4.03 -0.87 10.99
CA VAL A 12 -5.23 -1.50 10.40
C VAL A 12 -6.12 -0.46 9.71
N ALA A 13 -6.39 0.68 10.36
CA ALA A 13 -7.19 1.75 9.77
C ALA A 13 -6.53 2.33 8.50
N MET A 14 -5.22 2.60 8.54
CA MET A 14 -4.48 3.09 7.38
C MET A 14 -4.47 2.09 6.22
N THR A 15 -4.30 0.79 6.50
CA THR A 15 -4.38 -0.25 5.47
C THR A 15 -5.73 -0.26 4.78
N HIS A 16 -6.84 -0.12 5.51
CA HIS A 16 -8.18 -0.08 4.91
C HIS A 16 -8.39 1.16 4.04
N VAL A 17 -7.85 2.31 4.44
CA VAL A 17 -7.93 3.55 3.66
C VAL A 17 -7.09 3.45 2.37
N LEU A 18 -5.90 2.85 2.44
CA LEU A 18 -4.96 2.77 1.32
C LEU A 18 -5.23 1.58 0.39
N LEU A 19 -5.93 0.54 0.86
CA LEU A 19 -6.30 -0.66 0.09
C LEU A 19 -6.93 -0.37 -1.27
N PRO A 20 -8.00 0.47 -1.38
CA PRO A 20 -8.61 0.75 -2.68
C PRO A 20 -7.63 1.40 -3.65
N PHE A 21 -6.72 2.23 -3.16
CA PHE A 21 -5.70 2.87 -3.97
C PHE A 21 -4.62 1.89 -4.47
N MET A 22 -4.38 0.77 -3.78
CA MET A 22 -3.55 -0.33 -4.29
C MET A 22 -4.28 -1.13 -5.38
N VAL A 23 -5.57 -1.40 -5.18
CA VAL A 23 -6.35 -2.30 -6.06
C VAL A 23 -6.55 -1.71 -7.46
N LEU A 24 -6.77 -0.41 -7.58
CA LEU A 24 -7.00 0.25 -8.87
C LEU A 24 -5.85 0.09 -9.87
N PRO A 25 -4.59 0.45 -9.56
CA PRO A 25 -3.46 0.27 -10.48
C PRO A 25 -3.15 -1.21 -10.73
N LEU A 26 -3.32 -2.06 -9.72
CA LEU A 26 -3.11 -3.50 -9.84
C LEU A 26 -4.12 -4.11 -10.84
N TYR A 27 -5.40 -3.77 -10.71
CA TYR A 27 -6.45 -4.18 -11.63
C TYR A 27 -6.24 -3.63 -13.04
N SER A 28 -5.80 -2.36 -13.16
CA SER A 28 -5.50 -1.74 -14.45
C SER A 28 -4.46 -2.55 -15.23
N VAL A 29 -3.34 -2.92 -14.59
CA VAL A 29 -2.29 -3.72 -15.23
C VAL A 29 -2.77 -5.14 -15.48
N MET A 30 -3.42 -5.80 -14.52
CA MET A 30 -3.95 -7.16 -14.72
C MET A 30 -4.90 -7.27 -15.91
N ARG A 31 -5.73 -6.25 -16.15
CA ARG A 31 -6.67 -6.22 -17.28
C ARG A 31 -5.97 -6.07 -18.63
N THR A 32 -4.77 -5.50 -18.67
CA THR A 32 -3.96 -5.38 -19.90
C THR A 32 -3.28 -6.70 -20.30
N ILE A 33 -3.19 -7.68 -19.40
CA ILE A 33 -2.55 -8.97 -19.68
C ILE A 33 -3.48 -9.79 -20.60
N PRO A 34 -3.04 -10.16 -21.82
CA PRO A 34 -3.88 -10.90 -22.76
C PRO A 34 -4.17 -12.32 -22.25
N PRO A 35 -5.44 -12.78 -22.21
CA PRO A 35 -5.79 -14.13 -21.76
C PRO A 35 -5.26 -15.24 -22.69
N GLN A 36 -4.79 -14.89 -23.90
CA GLN A 36 -4.15 -15.81 -24.83
C GLN A 36 -2.84 -16.36 -24.27
N GLN A 37 -2.12 -15.62 -23.43
CA GLN A 37 -0.84 -16.07 -22.88
C GLN A 37 -1.01 -17.25 -21.92
N MET A 38 -2.08 -17.24 -21.12
CA MET A 38 -2.42 -18.37 -20.24
C MET A 38 -2.78 -19.60 -21.06
N ARG A 39 -3.62 -19.43 -22.10
CA ARG A 39 -4.00 -20.51 -23.02
C ARG A 39 -2.81 -21.08 -23.79
N ALA A 40 -1.85 -20.25 -24.19
CA ALA A 40 -0.63 -20.69 -24.86
C ALA A 40 0.26 -21.53 -23.91
N ALA A 41 0.37 -21.13 -22.64
CA ALA A 41 1.10 -21.88 -21.63
C ALA A 41 0.45 -23.25 -21.37
N GLU A 42 -0.88 -23.31 -21.29
CA GLU A 42 -1.64 -24.56 -21.14
C GLU A 42 -1.46 -25.48 -22.35
N SER A 43 -1.51 -24.95 -23.58
CA SER A 43 -1.25 -25.73 -24.80
C SER A 43 0.18 -26.27 -24.89
N LEU A 44 1.14 -25.63 -24.22
CA LEU A 44 2.52 -26.10 -24.09
C LEU A 44 2.72 -27.15 -22.97
N GLY A 45 1.64 -27.56 -22.30
CA GLY A 45 1.65 -28.56 -21.24
C GLY A 45 1.87 -28.00 -19.83
N ALA A 46 1.86 -26.67 -19.65
CA ALA A 46 1.90 -26.08 -18.31
C ALA A 46 0.50 -26.13 -17.67
N GLY A 47 0.35 -26.87 -16.56
CA GLY A 47 -0.89 -26.84 -15.79
C GLY A 47 -1.19 -25.44 -15.22
N PHE A 48 -2.45 -25.16 -14.90
CA PHE A 48 -2.94 -23.88 -14.38
C PHE A 48 -2.04 -23.21 -13.32
N PRO A 49 -1.62 -23.88 -12.22
CA PRO A 49 -0.78 -23.22 -11.21
C PRO A 49 0.61 -22.84 -11.74
N LEU A 50 1.17 -23.62 -12.66
CA LEU A 50 2.47 -23.34 -13.28
C LEU A 50 2.36 -22.21 -14.30
N ALA A 51 1.30 -22.21 -15.12
CA ALA A 51 1.00 -21.13 -16.06
C ALA A 51 0.79 -19.80 -15.32
N PHE A 52 0.04 -19.81 -14.21
CA PHE A 52 -0.15 -18.63 -13.37
C PHE A 52 1.19 -18.12 -12.80
N LEU A 53 1.98 -18.97 -12.13
CA LEU A 53 3.21 -18.51 -11.47
C LEU A 53 4.29 -18.05 -12.46
N ARG A 54 4.36 -18.68 -13.63
CA ARG A 54 5.47 -18.46 -14.58
C ARG A 54 5.14 -17.45 -15.67
N VAL A 55 3.87 -17.28 -16.02
CA VAL A 55 3.43 -16.37 -17.09
C VAL A 55 2.69 -15.17 -16.51
N TYR A 56 1.64 -15.41 -15.73
CA TYR A 56 0.75 -14.33 -15.28
C TYR A 56 1.31 -13.50 -14.12
N TRP A 57 1.88 -14.16 -13.11
CA TRP A 57 2.43 -13.53 -11.91
C TRP A 57 3.56 -12.52 -12.21
N PRO A 58 4.62 -12.87 -12.98
CA PRO A 58 5.69 -11.92 -13.26
C PRO A 58 5.23 -10.70 -14.06
N GLN A 59 4.19 -10.83 -14.89
CA GLN A 59 3.61 -9.70 -15.62
C GLN A 59 2.77 -8.81 -14.71
N SER A 60 2.11 -9.40 -13.71
CA SER A 60 1.34 -8.67 -12.70
C SER A 60 2.24 -7.86 -11.74
N LEU A 61 3.53 -8.21 -11.62
CA LEU A 61 4.49 -7.46 -10.78
C LEU A 61 4.65 -6.00 -11.21
N ALA A 62 4.48 -5.68 -12.50
CA ALA A 62 4.47 -4.29 -12.96
C ALA A 62 3.32 -3.49 -12.31
N GLY A 63 2.16 -4.14 -12.12
CA GLY A 63 1.01 -3.57 -11.41
C GLY A 63 1.25 -3.43 -9.91
N VAL A 64 1.93 -4.42 -9.30
CA VAL A 64 2.36 -4.33 -7.90
C VAL A 64 3.32 -3.16 -7.70
N GLY A 65 4.28 -2.95 -8.60
CA GLY A 65 5.21 -1.81 -8.54
C GLY A 65 4.49 -0.46 -8.65
N ALA A 66 3.61 -0.31 -9.64
CA ALA A 66 2.82 0.91 -9.83
C ALA A 66 1.90 1.20 -8.62
N GLY A 67 1.22 0.19 -8.10
CA GLY A 67 0.37 0.33 -6.92
C GLY A 67 1.15 0.64 -5.65
N SER A 68 2.30 -0.03 -5.46
CA SER A 68 3.16 0.20 -4.29
C SER A 68 3.71 1.62 -4.28
N LEU A 69 4.13 2.14 -5.44
CA LEU A 69 4.62 3.52 -5.57
C LEU A 69 3.50 4.53 -5.25
N LEU A 70 2.30 4.31 -5.76
CA LEU A 70 1.14 5.17 -5.49
C LEU A 70 0.76 5.15 -4.00
N VAL A 71 0.67 3.97 -3.39
CA VAL A 71 0.38 3.83 -1.96
C VAL A 71 1.51 4.42 -1.11
N PHE A 72 2.77 4.28 -1.52
CA PHE A 72 3.92 4.87 -0.83
C PHE A 72 3.86 6.41 -0.84
N ILE A 73 3.57 7.01 -1.99
CA ILE A 73 3.40 8.47 -2.12
C ILE A 73 2.24 8.94 -1.23
N LEU A 74 1.10 8.24 -1.26
CA LEU A 74 -0.04 8.56 -0.40
C LEU A 74 0.31 8.40 1.08
N ALA A 75 0.97 7.32 1.47
CA ALA A 75 1.36 7.07 2.86
C ALA A 75 2.29 8.15 3.42
N ILE A 76 3.22 8.68 2.61
CA ILE A 76 4.06 9.83 2.99
C ILE A 76 3.21 11.10 3.18
N GLY A 77 2.26 11.35 2.27
CA GLY A 77 1.33 12.48 2.38
C GLY A 77 0.36 12.38 3.57
N TYR A 78 0.08 11.16 4.03
CA TYR A 78 -0.77 10.83 5.18
C TYR A 78 -0.07 11.09 6.53
N TYR A 79 0.67 12.20 6.66
CA TYR A 79 1.23 12.70 7.93
C TYR A 79 0.12 13.14 8.92
N ILE A 80 -1.06 13.52 8.43
CA ILE A 80 -2.14 14.15 9.22
C ILE A 80 -3.07 13.11 9.89
N THR A 81 -3.43 12.03 9.20
CA THR A 81 -4.43 11.06 9.66
C THR A 81 -4.00 10.19 10.85
N PRO A 82 -2.71 9.79 10.99
CA PRO A 82 -2.26 9.07 12.17
C PRO A 82 -2.22 9.96 13.42
N ALA A 83 -1.98 11.26 13.26
CA ALA A 83 -2.05 12.22 14.35
C ALA A 83 -3.49 12.37 14.89
N LEU A 84 -4.49 12.30 14.00
CA LEU A 84 -5.92 12.37 14.35
C LEU A 84 -6.51 11.08 14.92
N VAL A 85 -6.12 9.90 14.40
CA VAL A 85 -6.70 8.61 14.79
C VAL A 85 -5.90 7.89 15.89
N GLY A 86 -4.58 8.10 15.93
CA GLY A 86 -3.67 7.38 16.82
C GLY A 86 -3.48 8.01 18.21
N GLY A 87 -3.89 9.27 18.42
CA GLY A 87 -3.86 10.05 19.67
C GLY A 87 -2.60 9.89 20.54
N GLN A 88 -1.75 10.93 20.56
CA GLN A 88 -0.59 11.20 21.45
C GLN A 88 0.44 10.10 21.79
N SER A 89 0.19 8.80 21.62
CA SER A 89 1.10 7.71 22.01
C SER A 89 1.78 7.00 20.85
N GLY A 90 1.31 7.21 19.61
CA GLY A 90 1.99 6.77 18.40
C GLY A 90 3.04 7.80 17.98
N GLN A 91 4.30 7.64 18.41
CA GLN A 91 5.44 8.35 17.83
C GLN A 91 5.65 7.90 16.38
N LEU A 92 4.86 8.43 15.46
CA LEU A 92 5.24 8.51 14.06
C LEU A 92 6.17 9.72 13.93
N ILE A 93 7.10 9.70 12.97
CA ILE A 93 8.03 10.81 12.65
C ILE A 93 7.33 12.19 12.67
N SER A 94 6.04 12.21 12.32
CA SER A 94 5.12 13.33 12.44
C SER A 94 5.06 13.99 13.83
N ASN A 95 4.91 13.21 14.91
CA ASN A 95 4.89 13.71 16.29
C ASN A 95 6.25 14.30 16.68
N PHE A 96 7.35 13.72 16.16
CA PHE A 96 8.69 14.26 16.36
C PHE A 96 8.87 15.62 15.66
N ILE A 97 8.38 15.78 14.43
CA ILE A 97 8.41 17.05 13.70
C ILE A 97 7.54 18.10 14.38
N ALA A 98 6.32 17.74 14.81
CA ALA A 98 5.44 18.66 15.55
C ALA A 98 6.04 19.07 16.90
N TYR A 99 6.62 18.12 17.66
CA TYR A 99 7.36 18.43 18.87
C TYR A 99 8.54 19.37 18.59
N HIS A 100 9.32 19.14 17.53
CA HIS A 100 10.41 20.05 17.16
C HIS A 100 9.89 21.41 16.66
N MET A 101 8.74 21.49 16.00
CA MET A 101 8.13 22.76 15.60
C MET A 101 7.57 23.54 16.79
N GLN A 102 7.04 22.86 17.82
CA GLN A 102 6.45 23.50 19.00
C GLN A 102 7.48 23.83 20.08
N THR A 103 8.50 22.99 20.28
CA THR A 103 9.61 23.23 21.22
C THR A 103 10.67 24.17 20.64
N SER A 104 10.78 24.23 19.31
CA SER A 104 11.62 25.22 18.59
C SER A 104 10.79 26.38 18.03
N LEU A 105 9.72 26.79 18.72
CA LEU A 105 9.15 28.14 18.55
C LEU A 105 10.10 29.21 19.14
N ASN A 106 11.41 29.08 18.90
CA ASN A 106 12.35 30.16 19.10
C ASN A 106 12.42 30.94 17.78
N TRP A 107 11.41 31.78 17.55
CA TRP A 107 11.42 32.78 16.47
C TRP A 107 12.34 33.94 16.86
N GLY A 108 13.62 33.64 16.98
CA GLY A 108 14.73 34.59 17.01
C GLY A 108 15.71 34.21 15.91
#